data_AF-A0A5N3WW86-F1
#
_entry.id   AF-A0A5N3WW86-F1
#
_cell.length_a   1.000
_cell.length_b   1.000
_cell.length_c   1.000
_cell.angle_alpha   90.00
_cell.angle_beta   90.00
_cell.angle_gamma   90.00
#
_symmetry.space_group_name_H-M   'P 1'
#
loop_
_entity.id
_entity.type
_entity.pdbx_description
1 polymer ?
#
loop_
_entity_poly.entity_id
_entity_poly.type
_entity_poly.pdbx_seq_one_letter_code
_entity_poly.pdbx_strand_id
1 'polypeptide(L)'
;MAAPWWRAVLNGSRSWRGLSTSAALSRRAAPLGPMPNEDIDVSNLERLKKYRSFDRYRRRAEREARDAHWWRTYREHFGEESDPKDKVDIGLPPPKVCRTKQLLERKQVLRELRASVEEERAARLRTASIPLEAVRAEWERTCGPYHKQRLAEYYGLYRDLFHGATFVPRVLLHVAYAVGEDDLVPVYSGNEVTPTEAAQPPEVTYEADEGSMWTLLLTNLDGHLLEPDAEYVHWLVTNIPGSRVAEGQETCPYLPPFPARGSGFHRFAFLLFKQDKPIDFSGDARPSPCYQLAQRTFHTFDFYKKHQDAMTPAGLAFFQCRWDDSVTHIFHQLLDMREPVFEFVRPPPYHPKQKCFPHRQPLRYLDRYRVSQEPTYGIY
;
A
#
# COMPACT_ATOMS: atom_id res chain seq x y z
N MET A 1 -28.32 -39.84 -0.61
CA MET A 1 -29.62 -40.21 -1.20
C MET A 1 -29.35 -40.86 -2.53
N ALA A 2 -29.40 -42.18 -2.54
CA ALA A 2 -29.27 -43.02 -3.71
C ALA A 2 -30.67 -43.53 -4.07
N ALA A 3 -31.03 -43.52 -5.35
CA ALA A 3 -32.18 -44.22 -5.90
C ALA A 3 -31.97 -44.37 -7.42
N PRO A 4 -32.53 -45.40 -8.08
CA PRO A 4 -31.72 -46.50 -8.57
C PRO A 4 -31.92 -46.82 -10.06
N TRP A 5 -31.01 -47.65 -10.56
CA TRP A 5 -31.09 -48.30 -11.86
C TRP A 5 -32.31 -49.21 -11.98
N TRP A 6 -33.09 -49.02 -13.05
CA TRP A 6 -34.11 -49.98 -13.49
C TRP A 6 -33.54 -50.89 -14.57
N ARG A 7 -33.51 -52.19 -14.27
CA ARG A 7 -33.37 -53.27 -15.25
C ARG A 7 -34.70 -53.43 -16.00
N ALA A 8 -34.69 -53.29 -17.32
CA ALA A 8 -35.78 -53.74 -18.17
C ALA A 8 -35.46 -55.15 -18.69
N VAL A 9 -36.25 -56.13 -18.27
CA VAL A 9 -36.39 -57.42 -18.94
C VAL A 9 -37.49 -57.24 -19.98
N LEU A 10 -37.18 -57.45 -21.26
CA LEU A 10 -38.20 -57.57 -22.30
C LEU A 10 -37.89 -58.78 -23.18
N ASN A 11 -38.76 -59.78 -23.04
CA ASN A 11 -38.89 -60.91 -23.95
C ASN A 11 -39.46 -60.44 -25.29
N GLY A 12 -38.84 -60.92 -26.37
CA GLY A 12 -39.43 -61.28 -27.66
C GLY A 12 -40.45 -60.35 -28.32
N SER A 13 -40.04 -59.67 -29.39
CA SER A 13 -40.51 -59.98 -30.75
C SER A 13 -39.89 -59.06 -31.78
N ARG A 14 -39.65 -59.63 -32.96
CA ARG A 14 -38.94 -59.08 -34.12
C ARG A 14 -39.65 -57.88 -34.73
N SER A 15 -38.89 -56.82 -35.02
CA SER A 15 -39.09 -56.00 -36.23
C SER A 15 -37.85 -55.15 -36.49
N TRP A 16 -37.28 -55.29 -37.70
CA TRP A 16 -36.14 -54.53 -38.20
C TRP A 16 -36.32 -53.02 -38.04
N ARG A 17 -35.35 -52.33 -37.43
CA ARG A 17 -34.99 -50.94 -37.75
C ARG A 17 -33.49 -50.76 -37.59
N GLY A 18 -32.91 -50.02 -38.55
CA GLY A 18 -31.48 -49.95 -38.83
C GLY A 18 -30.61 -49.47 -37.68
N LEU A 19 -29.33 -49.85 -37.78
CA LEU A 19 -28.23 -49.28 -37.02
C LEU A 19 -28.16 -47.77 -37.28
N SER A 20 -28.85 -46.99 -36.45
CA SER A 20 -28.57 -45.58 -36.28
C SER A 20 -27.29 -45.49 -35.46
N THR A 21 -26.19 -45.17 -36.11
CA THR A 21 -24.99 -44.66 -35.46
C THR A 21 -25.36 -43.32 -34.84
N SER A 22 -25.74 -43.34 -33.56
CA SER A 22 -25.85 -42.14 -32.74
C SER A 22 -24.47 -41.54 -32.58
N ALA A 23 -24.05 -40.75 -33.56
CA ALA A 23 -22.91 -39.86 -33.42
C ALA A 23 -23.24 -38.94 -32.23
N ALA A 24 -22.48 -39.07 -31.14
CA ALA A 24 -22.46 -38.07 -30.10
C ALA A 24 -21.97 -36.77 -30.75
N LEU A 25 -22.92 -35.94 -31.18
CA LEU A 25 -22.68 -34.55 -31.56
C LEU A 25 -22.04 -33.89 -30.34
N SER A 26 -20.71 -33.79 -30.36
CA SER A 26 -19.98 -32.93 -29.45
C SER A 26 -20.61 -31.54 -29.59
N ARG A 27 -21.35 -31.10 -28.58
CA ARG A 27 -22.04 -29.82 -28.60
C ARG A 27 -20.96 -28.75 -28.50
N ARG A 28 -20.42 -28.32 -29.64
CA ARG A 28 -19.39 -27.28 -29.73
C ARG A 28 -20.06 -25.93 -29.58
N ALA A 29 -19.57 -25.11 -28.67
CA ALA A 29 -19.93 -23.71 -28.56
C ALA A 29 -18.91 -22.88 -29.34
N ALA A 30 -19.38 -21.85 -30.05
CA ALA A 30 -18.51 -20.85 -30.65
C ALA A 30 -17.80 -20.05 -29.53
N PRO A 31 -16.56 -19.57 -29.76
CA PRO A 31 -15.88 -18.72 -28.80
C PRO A 31 -16.65 -17.40 -28.61
N LEU A 32 -16.56 -16.83 -27.40
CA LEU A 32 -17.29 -15.60 -27.05
C LEU A 32 -16.56 -14.33 -27.50
N GLY A 33 -15.32 -14.45 -27.95
CA GLY A 33 -14.47 -13.37 -28.45
C GLY A 33 -13.35 -13.92 -29.33
N PRO A 34 -12.43 -13.06 -29.79
CA PRO A 34 -11.30 -13.49 -30.61
C PRO A 34 -10.44 -14.50 -29.85
N MET A 35 -9.97 -15.54 -30.54
CA MET A 35 -9.05 -16.51 -29.96
C MET A 35 -7.60 -16.03 -30.08
N PRO A 36 -6.72 -16.43 -29.14
CA PRO A 36 -5.29 -16.18 -29.26
C PRO A 36 -4.74 -16.69 -30.60
N ASN A 37 -3.90 -15.89 -31.24
CA ASN A 37 -3.18 -16.22 -32.48
C ASN A 37 -4.04 -16.42 -33.74
N GLU A 38 -5.31 -16.01 -33.75
CA GLU A 38 -6.13 -15.99 -34.99
C GLU A 38 -5.55 -15.07 -36.07
N ASP A 39 -4.87 -14.00 -35.66
CA ASP A 39 -4.23 -13.04 -36.57
C ASP A 39 -3.01 -13.61 -37.32
N ILE A 40 -2.54 -14.81 -36.97
CA ILE A 40 -1.36 -15.40 -37.59
C ILE A 40 -1.75 -16.08 -38.91
N ASP A 41 -1.25 -15.54 -40.04
CA ASP A 41 -1.36 -16.21 -41.33
C ASP A 41 -0.54 -17.50 -41.37
N VAL A 42 -1.23 -18.63 -41.25
CA VAL A 42 -0.66 -19.98 -41.27
C VAL A 42 -0.25 -20.45 -42.67
N SER A 43 -0.70 -19.77 -43.73
CA SER A 43 -0.44 -20.16 -45.13
C SER A 43 1.05 -20.12 -45.46
N ASN A 44 1.79 -19.19 -44.86
CA ASN A 44 3.22 -18.96 -45.11
C ASN A 44 4.06 -19.07 -43.83
N LEU A 45 3.88 -20.16 -43.07
CA LEU A 45 4.50 -20.34 -41.75
C LEU A 45 6.04 -20.21 -41.76
N GLU A 46 6.70 -20.63 -42.84
CA GLU A 46 8.17 -20.60 -42.98
C GLU A 46 8.73 -19.18 -43.15
N ARG A 47 7.97 -18.27 -43.77
CA ARG A 47 8.38 -16.89 -44.02
C ARG A 47 8.17 -15.96 -42.81
N LEU A 48 7.44 -16.42 -41.78
CA LEU A 48 7.14 -15.60 -40.60
C LEU A 48 8.36 -15.35 -39.72
N LYS A 49 8.47 -14.11 -39.21
CA LYS A 49 9.52 -13.70 -38.28
C LYS A 49 9.35 -14.41 -36.93
N LYS A 50 10.11 -15.49 -36.72
CA LYS A 50 10.16 -16.23 -35.45
C LYS A 50 10.75 -15.40 -34.30
N TYR A 51 10.48 -15.83 -33.07
CA TYR A 51 10.98 -15.19 -31.85
C TYR A 51 12.51 -15.25 -31.72
N ARG A 52 13.11 -16.44 -31.90
CA ARG A 52 14.57 -16.72 -31.85
C ARG A 52 15.25 -16.51 -30.50
N SER A 53 14.58 -15.89 -29.53
CA SER A 53 15.01 -15.80 -28.14
C SER A 53 13.84 -15.96 -27.19
N PHE A 54 14.11 -16.60 -26.06
CA PHE A 54 13.11 -16.78 -24.99
C PHE A 54 12.61 -15.43 -24.47
N ASP A 55 13.52 -14.48 -24.24
CA ASP A 55 13.16 -13.16 -23.69
C ASP A 55 12.21 -12.37 -24.62
N ARG A 56 12.38 -12.48 -25.94
CA ARG A 56 11.46 -11.81 -26.89
C ARG A 56 10.06 -12.41 -26.85
N TYR A 57 9.96 -13.73 -26.68
CA TYR A 57 8.68 -14.40 -26.45
C TYR A 57 8.08 -13.96 -25.11
N ARG A 58 8.87 -14.01 -24.03
CA ARG A 58 8.46 -13.61 -22.68
C ARG A 58 7.84 -12.22 -22.64
N ARG A 59 8.48 -11.21 -23.25
CA ARG A 59 7.93 -9.84 -23.30
C ARG A 59 6.58 -9.74 -24.02
N ARG A 60 6.32 -10.57 -25.03
CA ARG A 60 5.02 -10.62 -25.71
C ARG A 60 3.98 -11.31 -24.83
N ALA A 61 4.34 -12.42 -24.21
CA ALA A 61 3.48 -13.18 -23.31
C ALA A 61 3.08 -12.34 -22.08
N GLU A 62 4.01 -11.57 -21.48
CA GLU A 62 3.72 -10.68 -20.35
C GLU A 62 2.75 -9.54 -20.71
N ARG A 63 2.78 -9.04 -21.96
CA ARG A 63 1.80 -8.05 -22.43
C ARG A 63 0.41 -8.68 -22.53
N GLU A 64 0.33 -9.81 -23.22
CA GLU A 64 -0.94 -10.53 -23.39
C GLU A 64 -1.55 -10.95 -22.04
N ALA A 65 -0.73 -11.36 -21.08
CA ALA A 65 -1.19 -11.69 -19.73
C ALA A 65 -1.76 -10.50 -18.94
N ARG A 66 -1.45 -9.25 -19.33
CA ARG A 66 -1.98 -8.03 -18.70
C ARG A 66 -3.24 -7.52 -19.39
N ASP A 67 -3.48 -7.92 -20.63
CA ASP A 67 -4.65 -7.55 -21.40
C ASP A 67 -5.92 -8.19 -20.80
N ALA A 68 -7.07 -7.57 -21.04
CA ALA A 68 -8.35 -8.11 -20.59
C ALA A 68 -8.82 -9.24 -21.51
N HIS A 69 -9.30 -10.34 -20.92
CA HIS A 69 -9.77 -11.52 -21.64
C HIS A 69 -11.20 -11.88 -21.24
N TRP A 70 -11.94 -12.51 -22.15
CA TRP A 70 -13.32 -12.94 -21.92
C TRP A 70 -13.41 -14.27 -21.17
N TRP A 71 -12.33 -15.05 -21.12
CA TRP A 71 -12.24 -16.28 -20.32
C TRP A 71 -11.78 -15.99 -18.89
N ARG A 72 -11.95 -16.97 -18.00
CA ARG A 72 -11.53 -16.84 -16.60
C ARG A 72 -10.03 -16.62 -16.47
N THR A 73 -9.64 -15.58 -15.75
CA THR A 73 -8.22 -15.24 -15.56
C THR A 73 -7.81 -15.33 -14.09
N TYR A 74 -6.50 -15.47 -13.86
CA TYR A 74 -5.95 -15.35 -12.50
C TYR A 74 -6.28 -13.99 -11.87
N ARG A 75 -6.23 -12.91 -12.65
CA ARG A 75 -6.54 -11.55 -12.18
C ARG A 75 -7.99 -11.40 -11.70
N GLU A 76 -8.93 -12.12 -12.30
CA GLU A 76 -10.32 -12.12 -11.86
C GLU A 76 -10.49 -12.70 -10.45
N HIS A 77 -9.66 -13.67 -10.05
CA HIS A 77 -9.77 -14.34 -8.76
C HIS A 77 -8.86 -13.76 -7.66
N PHE A 78 -7.71 -13.19 -8.05
CA PHE A 78 -6.66 -12.76 -7.12
C PHE A 78 -6.23 -11.30 -7.32
N GLY A 79 -6.73 -10.63 -8.35
CA GLY A 79 -6.47 -9.21 -8.54
C GLY A 79 -7.23 -8.39 -7.51
N GLU A 80 -6.64 -7.28 -7.09
CA GLU A 80 -7.36 -6.28 -6.29
C GLU A 80 -8.47 -5.66 -7.15
N GLU A 81 -9.69 -5.66 -6.65
CA GLU A 81 -10.81 -4.99 -7.30
C GLU A 81 -10.58 -3.48 -7.23
N SER A 82 -10.36 -2.86 -8.39
CA SER A 82 -10.30 -1.40 -8.50
C SER A 82 -11.66 -0.89 -8.96
N ASP A 83 -12.24 0.05 -8.22
CA ASP A 83 -13.44 0.75 -8.68
C ASP A 83 -13.18 1.38 -10.05
N PRO A 84 -14.11 1.26 -11.02
CA PRO A 84 -13.96 1.82 -12.35
C PRO A 84 -14.06 3.36 -12.35
N LYS A 85 -14.40 3.97 -11.21
CA LYS A 85 -14.46 5.41 -11.05
C LYS A 85 -13.02 5.93 -10.92
N ASP A 86 -12.62 6.78 -11.86
CA ASP A 86 -11.31 7.42 -11.82
C ASP A 86 -11.07 8.07 -10.45
N LYS A 87 -9.92 7.76 -9.86
CA LYS A 87 -9.52 8.34 -8.57
C LYS A 87 -9.41 9.85 -8.73
N VAL A 88 -10.09 10.59 -7.86
CA VAL A 88 -10.08 12.06 -7.89
C VAL A 88 -8.71 12.56 -7.43
N ASP A 89 -8.16 13.56 -8.13
CA ASP A 89 -6.97 14.29 -7.70
C ASP A 89 -7.40 15.50 -6.86
N ILE A 90 -7.00 15.52 -5.60
CA ILE A 90 -7.26 16.61 -4.62
C ILE A 90 -6.03 17.48 -4.37
N GLY A 91 -4.95 17.28 -5.14
CA GLY A 91 -3.68 17.96 -4.94
C GLY A 91 -3.55 19.33 -5.60
N LEU A 92 -2.38 19.94 -5.37
CA LEU A 92 -1.98 21.17 -6.06
C LEU A 92 -1.79 20.95 -7.57
N PRO A 93 -2.05 22.00 -8.39
CA PRO A 93 -1.87 21.91 -9.84
C PRO A 93 -0.41 21.63 -10.23
N PRO A 94 -0.17 20.93 -11.34
CA PRO A 94 1.18 20.66 -11.82
C PRO A 94 1.90 21.95 -12.26
N PRO A 95 3.23 22.02 -12.10
CA PRO A 95 4.00 23.18 -12.54
C PRO A 95 3.99 23.30 -14.07
N LYS A 96 3.89 24.54 -14.58
CA LYS A 96 3.96 24.83 -16.01
C LYS A 96 5.42 24.90 -16.46
N VAL A 97 5.86 23.95 -17.28
CA VAL A 97 7.24 23.88 -17.79
C VAL A 97 7.26 23.93 -19.31
N CYS A 98 8.17 24.72 -19.89
CA CYS A 98 8.39 24.75 -21.34
C CYS A 98 9.21 23.54 -21.78
N ARG A 99 8.55 22.53 -22.38
CA ARG A 99 9.19 21.28 -22.78
C ARG A 99 10.33 21.47 -23.79
N THR A 100 10.19 22.41 -24.72
CA THR A 100 11.19 22.67 -25.76
C THR A 100 12.50 23.17 -25.16
N LYS A 101 12.44 24.12 -24.22
CA LYS A 101 13.62 24.67 -23.53
C LYS A 101 14.33 23.60 -22.71
N GLN A 102 13.57 22.89 -21.87
CA GLN A 102 14.11 21.79 -21.04
C GLN A 102 14.80 20.71 -21.87
N LEU A 103 14.23 20.35 -23.02
CA LEU A 103 14.82 19.33 -23.89
C LEU A 103 16.10 19.81 -24.57
N LEU A 104 16.19 21.11 -24.91
CA LEU A 104 17.39 21.71 -25.48
C LEU A 104 18.54 21.72 -24.47
N GLU A 105 18.29 22.18 -23.25
CA GLU A 105 19.26 22.17 -22.14
C GLU A 105 19.77 20.75 -21.85
N ARG A 106 18.85 19.78 -21.71
CA ARG A 106 19.23 18.37 -21.49
C ARG A 106 20.09 17.80 -22.62
N LYS A 107 19.79 18.16 -23.88
CA LYS A 107 20.61 17.72 -25.02
C LYS A 107 22.00 18.36 -25.01
N GLN A 108 22.11 19.61 -24.60
CA GLN A 108 23.39 20.31 -24.50
C GLN A 108 24.28 19.64 -23.44
N VAL A 109 23.77 19.44 -22.23
CA VAL A 109 24.50 18.74 -21.14
C VAL A 109 24.95 17.35 -21.59
N LEU A 110 24.09 16.58 -22.27
CA LEU A 110 24.44 15.26 -22.79
C LEU A 110 25.52 15.31 -23.89
N ARG A 111 25.55 16.37 -24.71
CA ARG A 111 26.57 16.55 -25.75
C ARG A 111 27.93 16.85 -25.11
N GLU A 112 27.96 17.74 -24.13
CA GLU A 112 29.16 18.12 -23.39
C GLU A 112 29.74 16.92 -22.64
N LEU A 113 28.90 16.17 -21.91
CA LEU A 113 29.31 14.97 -21.19
C LEU A 113 29.88 13.90 -22.14
N ARG A 114 29.25 13.68 -23.29
CA ARG A 114 29.72 12.68 -24.28
C ARG A 114 30.95 13.11 -25.08
N ALA A 115 31.23 14.42 -25.15
CA ALA A 115 32.43 14.93 -25.79
C ALA A 115 33.69 14.69 -24.93
N SER A 116 33.52 14.52 -23.61
CA SER A 116 34.63 14.21 -22.70
C SER A 116 35.17 12.81 -22.94
N VAL A 117 36.45 12.73 -23.31
CA VAL A 117 37.17 11.46 -23.51
C VAL A 117 37.42 10.74 -22.18
N GLU A 118 37.54 11.49 -21.08
CA GLU A 118 37.75 10.94 -19.73
C GLU A 118 36.53 10.15 -19.26
N GLU A 119 35.33 10.70 -19.45
CA GLU A 119 34.06 10.05 -19.12
C GLU A 119 33.83 8.80 -19.97
N GLU A 120 34.16 8.84 -21.27
CA GLU A 120 34.11 7.65 -22.13
C GLU A 120 35.06 6.57 -21.63
N ARG A 121 36.31 6.93 -21.31
CA ARG A 121 37.31 6.00 -20.81
C ARG A 121 36.89 5.40 -19.47
N ALA A 122 36.39 6.22 -18.54
CA ALA A 122 35.92 5.78 -17.24
C ALA A 122 34.71 4.82 -17.37
N ALA A 123 33.78 5.11 -18.28
CA ALA A 123 32.66 4.23 -18.58
C ALA A 123 33.12 2.90 -19.19
N ARG A 124 34.07 2.92 -20.14
CA ARG A 124 34.63 1.71 -20.77
C ARG A 124 35.37 0.83 -19.76
N LEU A 125 36.12 1.43 -18.85
CA LEU A 125 36.84 0.74 -17.78
C LEU A 125 35.95 0.39 -16.58
N ARG A 126 34.68 0.83 -16.57
CA ARG A 126 33.70 0.64 -15.49
C ARG A 126 34.16 1.25 -14.15
N THR A 127 34.90 2.35 -14.22
CA THR A 127 35.35 3.12 -13.05
C THR A 127 34.54 4.39 -12.81
N ALA A 128 33.60 4.72 -13.70
CA ALA A 128 32.72 5.87 -13.55
C ALA A 128 31.77 5.70 -12.35
N SER A 129 31.56 6.77 -11.59
CA SER A 129 30.63 6.84 -10.46
C SER A 129 29.70 8.05 -10.60
N ILE A 130 28.51 7.97 -10.01
CA ILE A 130 27.50 9.02 -10.08
C ILE A 130 27.30 9.60 -8.68
N PRO A 131 27.33 10.95 -8.52
CA PRO A 131 27.08 11.58 -7.23
C PRO A 131 25.62 11.39 -6.80
N LEU A 132 25.40 10.59 -5.76
CA LEU A 132 24.06 10.21 -5.31
C LEU A 132 23.26 11.40 -4.76
N GLU A 133 23.91 12.35 -4.09
CA GLU A 133 23.27 13.55 -3.54
C GLU A 133 22.67 14.42 -4.64
N ALA A 134 23.42 14.65 -5.73
CA ALA A 134 22.93 15.42 -6.88
C ALA A 134 21.79 14.69 -7.61
N VAL A 135 21.88 13.36 -7.73
CA VAL A 135 20.78 12.54 -8.29
C VAL A 135 19.52 12.67 -7.44
N ARG A 136 19.67 12.62 -6.11
CA ARG A 136 18.55 12.76 -5.18
C ARG A 136 17.90 14.13 -5.28
N ALA A 137 18.69 15.21 -5.29
CA ALA A 137 18.17 16.57 -5.40
C ALA A 137 17.38 16.79 -6.71
N GLU A 138 17.89 16.31 -7.85
CA GLU A 138 17.17 16.40 -9.14
C GLU A 138 15.94 15.46 -9.18
N TRP A 139 16.04 14.29 -8.56
CA TRP A 139 14.93 13.35 -8.43
C TRP A 139 13.78 13.97 -7.65
N GLU A 140 14.04 14.57 -6.49
CA GLU A 140 13.04 15.22 -5.62
C GLU A 140 12.30 16.35 -6.36
N ARG A 141 12.99 17.09 -7.25
CA ARG A 141 12.36 18.16 -8.06
C ARG A 141 11.54 17.67 -9.25
N THR A 142 11.87 16.50 -9.81
CA THR A 142 11.28 16.05 -11.09
C THR A 142 10.26 14.94 -10.96
N CYS A 143 10.71 13.71 -10.67
CA CYS A 143 9.85 12.52 -10.63
C CYS A 143 9.60 11.99 -9.21
N GLY A 144 10.28 12.52 -8.21
CA GLY A 144 10.12 12.18 -6.80
C GLY A 144 8.68 12.26 -6.31
N PRO A 145 7.92 13.32 -6.60
CA PRO A 145 6.51 13.43 -6.20
C PRO A 145 5.64 12.26 -6.69
N TYR A 146 5.82 11.82 -7.93
CA TYR A 146 5.05 10.69 -8.50
C TYR A 146 5.49 9.35 -7.91
N HIS A 147 6.77 9.19 -7.59
CA HIS A 147 7.26 7.99 -6.90
C HIS A 147 6.71 7.92 -5.47
N LYS A 148 6.70 9.04 -4.74
CA LYS A 148 6.10 9.15 -3.40
C LYS A 148 4.60 8.88 -3.44
N GLN A 149 3.87 9.38 -4.44
CA GLN A 149 2.46 9.07 -4.65
C GLN A 149 2.24 7.56 -4.86
N ARG A 150 2.99 6.93 -5.77
CA ARG A 150 2.88 5.48 -5.99
C ARG A 150 3.21 4.67 -4.73
N LEU A 151 4.17 5.15 -3.94
CA LEU A 151 4.55 4.51 -2.69
C LEU A 151 3.46 4.66 -1.64
N ALA A 152 2.90 5.87 -1.47
CA ALA A 152 1.77 6.12 -0.57
C ALA A 152 0.53 5.28 -0.93
N GLU A 153 0.27 5.07 -2.23
CA GLU A 153 -0.78 4.17 -2.71
C GLU A 153 -0.49 2.71 -2.36
N TYR A 154 0.74 2.24 -2.58
CA TYR A 154 1.17 0.89 -2.16
C TYR A 154 1.04 0.67 -0.65
N TYR A 155 1.40 1.69 0.14
CA TYR A 155 1.22 1.66 1.58
C TYR A 155 -0.23 1.85 2.01
N GLY A 156 -1.20 2.06 1.12
CA GLY A 156 -2.62 2.20 1.47
C GLY A 156 -3.03 3.54 2.09
N LEU A 157 -2.16 4.56 2.08
CA LEU A 157 -2.42 5.84 2.76
C LEU A 157 -3.63 6.58 2.18
N TYR A 158 -3.75 6.67 0.86
CA TYR A 158 -4.88 7.36 0.22
C TYR A 158 -6.21 6.65 0.43
N ARG A 159 -6.19 5.31 0.53
CA ARG A 159 -7.39 4.51 0.80
C ARG A 159 -7.92 4.83 2.20
N ASP A 160 -7.02 4.85 3.18
CA ASP A 160 -7.37 5.01 4.58
C ASP A 160 -7.67 6.49 4.93
N LEU A 161 -6.82 7.44 4.51
CA LEU A 161 -6.94 8.87 4.87
C LEU A 161 -7.99 9.64 4.05
N PHE A 162 -8.17 9.28 2.77
CA PHE A 162 -8.99 10.06 1.82
C PHE A 162 -10.00 9.21 1.04
N HIS A 163 -10.29 7.98 1.48
CA HIS A 163 -11.22 7.05 0.83
C HIS A 163 -10.94 6.86 -0.67
N GLY A 164 -9.66 6.80 -1.05
CA GLY A 164 -9.21 6.53 -2.41
C GLY A 164 -8.93 7.77 -3.27
N ALA A 165 -9.22 8.98 -2.79
CA ALA A 165 -8.76 10.20 -3.45
C ALA A 165 -7.23 10.35 -3.33
N THR A 166 -6.58 10.78 -4.40
CA THR A 166 -5.12 10.85 -4.49
C THR A 166 -4.65 12.29 -4.61
N PHE A 167 -3.40 12.55 -4.26
CA PHE A 167 -2.75 13.83 -4.60
C PHE A 167 -1.26 13.61 -4.85
N VAL A 168 -0.66 14.47 -5.66
CA VAL A 168 0.79 14.46 -5.88
C VAL A 168 1.44 15.39 -4.85
N PRO A 169 2.36 14.89 -3.97
CA PRO A 169 3.04 15.73 -3.00
C PRO A 169 4.08 16.62 -3.70
N ARG A 170 3.64 17.80 -4.15
CA ARG A 170 4.46 18.78 -4.88
C ARG A 170 5.48 19.46 -3.98
N VAL A 171 5.13 19.68 -2.72
CA VAL A 171 5.98 20.33 -1.74
C VAL A 171 6.82 19.27 -1.04
N LEU A 172 8.13 19.48 -1.05
CA LEU A 172 9.07 18.58 -0.39
C LEU A 172 9.05 18.85 1.11
N LEU A 173 8.46 17.90 1.82
CA LEU A 173 8.44 17.89 3.28
C LEU A 173 9.65 17.09 3.78
N HIS A 174 10.57 17.78 4.45
CA HIS A 174 11.71 17.18 5.12
C HIS A 174 11.44 17.18 6.62
N VAL A 175 11.39 15.99 7.20
CA VAL A 175 11.17 15.78 8.63
C VAL A 175 12.36 15.00 9.17
N ALA A 176 12.92 15.44 10.28
CA ALA A 176 14.01 14.75 10.97
C ALA A 176 13.80 14.78 12.48
N TYR A 177 14.03 13.67 13.15
CA TYR A 177 14.05 13.58 14.60
C TYR A 177 15.47 13.79 15.12
N ALA A 178 15.63 14.67 16.12
CA ALA A 178 16.91 14.87 16.80
C ALA A 178 17.07 13.81 17.90
N VAL A 179 18.13 13.00 17.78
CA VAL A 179 18.45 11.93 18.72
C VAL A 179 19.77 12.29 19.40
N GLY A 180 19.69 12.75 20.65
CA GLY A 180 20.85 13.31 21.33
C GLY A 180 21.19 14.72 20.82
N GLU A 181 22.47 15.05 20.75
CA GLU A 181 22.94 16.40 20.38
C GLU A 181 23.33 16.54 18.90
N ASP A 182 23.87 15.48 18.27
CA ASP A 182 24.46 15.56 16.92
C ASP A 182 23.75 14.69 15.85
N ASP A 183 22.98 13.67 16.25
CA ASP A 183 22.40 12.72 15.30
C ASP A 183 20.96 13.12 14.89
N LEU A 184 20.70 13.08 13.59
CA LEU A 184 19.38 13.31 13.00
C LEU A 184 18.89 12.05 12.30
N VAL A 185 17.69 11.61 12.65
CA VAL A 185 17.00 10.49 12.00
C VAL A 185 15.98 11.05 11.01
N PRO A 186 16.27 11.03 9.69
CA PRO A 186 15.36 11.57 8.69
C PRO A 186 14.18 10.63 8.45
N VAL A 187 13.00 11.23 8.29
CA VAL A 187 11.77 10.56 7.89
C VAL A 187 11.60 10.72 6.38
N TYR A 188 11.45 9.60 5.68
CA TYR A 188 11.26 9.56 4.23
C TYR A 188 9.84 9.11 3.88
N SER A 189 9.68 7.87 3.41
CA SER A 189 8.40 7.35 2.92
C SER A 189 8.33 5.86 3.21
N GLY A 190 8.22 5.52 4.50
CA GLY A 190 8.08 4.16 5.00
C GLY A 190 9.34 3.55 5.61
N ASN A 191 10.38 4.34 5.89
CA ASN A 191 11.50 3.87 6.70
C ASN A 191 11.06 3.63 8.15
N GLU A 192 11.78 2.77 8.85
CA GLU A 192 11.53 2.47 10.26
C GLU A 192 12.14 3.58 11.14
N VAL A 193 11.36 4.05 12.12
CA VAL A 193 11.77 4.98 13.17
C VAL A 193 11.22 4.46 14.49
N THR A 194 12.05 4.42 15.53
CA THR A 194 11.66 3.88 16.84
C THR A 194 10.91 4.92 17.67
N PRO A 195 10.03 4.49 18.59
CA PRO A 195 9.37 5.41 19.52
C PRO A 195 10.35 6.21 20.38
N THR A 196 11.49 5.60 20.75
CA THR A 196 12.58 6.27 21.48
C THR A 196 13.15 7.46 20.69
N GLU A 197 13.41 7.30 19.39
CA GLU A 197 13.89 8.38 18.53
C GLU A 197 12.80 9.44 18.29
N ALA A 198 11.54 9.02 18.23
CA ALA A 198 10.38 9.88 18.04
C ALA A 198 9.75 10.39 19.35
N ALA A 199 10.50 10.40 20.46
CA ALA A 199 10.01 10.85 21.76
C ALA A 199 9.77 12.36 21.85
N GLN A 200 10.51 13.15 21.07
CA GLN A 200 10.39 14.61 20.98
C GLN A 200 9.83 15.03 19.62
N PRO A 201 9.20 16.22 19.51
CA PRO A 201 8.71 16.71 18.22
C PRO A 201 9.86 16.84 17.21
N PRO A 202 9.65 16.46 15.94
CA PRO A 202 10.69 16.52 14.93
C PRO A 202 10.94 17.95 14.41
N GLU A 203 12.10 18.14 13.81
CA GLU A 203 12.40 19.29 12.98
C GLU A 203 11.74 19.13 11.61
N VAL A 204 10.92 20.10 11.23
CA VAL A 204 10.16 20.08 9.98
C VAL A 204 10.54 21.27 9.13
N THR A 205 10.99 20.99 7.90
CA THR A 205 11.37 22.01 6.91
C THR A 205 10.71 21.71 5.57
N TYR A 206 10.26 22.77 4.90
CA TYR A 206 9.67 22.71 3.56
C TYR A 206 9.82 24.05 2.85
N GLU A 207 9.81 24.01 1.52
CA GLU A 207 9.87 25.21 0.68
C GLU A 207 8.48 25.87 0.62
N ALA A 208 8.40 27.14 1.02
CA ALA A 208 7.15 27.90 1.07
C ALA A 208 7.34 29.36 0.63
N ASP A 209 6.33 29.91 -0.02
CA ASP A 209 6.31 31.31 -0.45
C ASP A 209 6.10 32.26 0.75
N GLU A 210 6.64 33.48 0.69
CA GLU A 210 6.38 34.49 1.71
C GLU A 210 4.88 34.85 1.78
N GLY A 211 4.33 34.90 3.00
CA GLY A 211 2.91 35.16 3.22
C GLY A 211 1.97 33.98 2.99
N SER A 212 2.50 32.80 2.64
CA SER A 212 1.70 31.57 2.60
C SER A 212 1.44 31.00 3.99
N MET A 213 0.29 30.34 4.16
CA MET A 213 -0.11 29.70 5.41
C MET A 213 -0.20 28.18 5.22
N TRP A 214 0.20 27.43 6.24
CA TRP A 214 0.26 25.97 6.17
C TRP A 214 -0.33 25.31 7.41
N THR A 215 -0.68 24.03 7.27
CA THR A 215 -1.10 23.17 8.38
C THR A 215 -0.33 21.87 8.32
N LEU A 216 0.27 21.49 9.43
CA LEU A 216 0.98 20.24 9.60
C LEU A 216 0.15 19.31 10.49
N LEU A 217 -0.04 18.09 10.03
CA LEU A 217 -0.79 17.06 10.74
C LEU A 217 0.06 15.77 10.79
N LEU A 218 0.18 15.17 11.97
CA LEU A 218 0.74 13.84 12.17
C LEU A 218 -0.36 12.91 12.69
N THR A 219 -0.68 11.87 11.92
CA THR A 219 -1.64 10.84 12.32
C THR A 219 -1.05 9.44 12.29
N ASN A 220 -1.63 8.57 13.11
CA ASN A 220 -1.33 7.16 13.19
C ASN A 220 -2.53 6.37 12.68
N LEU A 221 -2.34 5.68 11.55
CA LEU A 221 -3.43 4.99 10.85
C LEU A 221 -3.79 3.64 11.50
N ASP A 222 -2.83 3.00 12.16
CA ASP A 222 -2.96 1.61 12.63
C ASP A 222 -3.00 1.51 14.18
N GLY A 223 -2.86 2.64 14.87
CA GLY A 223 -2.66 2.69 16.33
C GLY A 223 -3.90 2.68 17.20
N HIS A 224 -5.09 2.79 16.60
CA HIS A 224 -6.30 2.94 17.39
C HIS A 224 -6.70 1.62 18.08
N LEU A 225 -6.93 1.68 19.39
CA LEU A 225 -7.08 0.47 20.22
C LEU A 225 -8.51 -0.11 20.25
N LEU A 226 -9.50 0.67 19.83
CA LEU A 226 -10.93 0.32 19.96
C LEU A 226 -11.63 0.22 18.61
N GLU A 227 -11.59 1.31 17.86
CA GLU A 227 -12.21 1.42 16.53
C GLU A 227 -11.16 1.21 15.43
N PRO A 228 -11.40 0.34 14.44
CA PRO A 228 -10.41 0.02 13.40
C PRO A 228 -10.29 1.11 12.31
N ASP A 229 -11.35 1.87 12.06
CA ASP A 229 -11.40 2.90 11.01
C ASP A 229 -11.00 4.29 11.54
N ALA A 230 -10.71 4.41 12.83
CA ALA A 230 -10.32 5.65 13.48
C ALA A 230 -8.80 5.76 13.59
N GLU A 231 -8.30 7.00 13.56
CA GLU A 231 -6.89 7.31 13.68
C GLU A 231 -6.62 8.01 15.02
N TYR A 232 -5.35 8.04 15.44
CA TYR A 232 -4.92 8.96 16.49
C TYR A 232 -4.15 10.14 15.90
N VAL A 233 -4.52 11.35 16.31
CA VAL A 233 -3.74 12.57 16.04
C VAL A 233 -2.60 12.71 17.05
N HIS A 234 -1.37 12.66 16.54
CA HIS A 234 -0.18 12.82 17.37
C HIS A 234 0.25 14.28 17.45
N TRP A 235 0.08 15.04 16.36
CA TRP A 235 0.46 16.45 16.33
C TRP A 235 -0.37 17.20 15.31
N LEU A 236 -0.84 18.40 15.66
CA LEU A 236 -1.56 19.29 14.75
C LEU A 236 -1.12 20.73 15.00
N VAL A 237 -0.47 21.32 14.01
CA VAL A 237 -0.05 22.72 14.02
C VAL A 237 -0.70 23.43 12.86
N THR A 238 -1.42 24.49 13.15
CA THR A 238 -2.27 25.22 12.20
C THR A 238 -1.76 26.63 11.97
N ASN A 239 -2.18 27.25 10.86
CA ASN A 239 -1.88 28.65 10.53
C ASN A 239 -0.36 28.97 10.60
N ILE A 240 0.49 28.06 10.10
CA ILE A 240 1.95 28.21 10.11
C ILE A 240 2.36 29.26 9.06
N PRO A 241 3.03 30.36 9.44
CA PRO A 241 3.43 31.40 8.49
C PRO A 241 4.72 31.02 7.74
N GLY A 242 4.61 30.72 6.46
CA GLY A 242 5.72 30.27 5.63
C GLY A 242 6.23 28.90 6.10
N SER A 243 7.52 28.80 6.40
CA SER A 243 8.18 27.57 6.90
C SER A 243 8.40 27.55 8.42
N ARG A 244 7.90 28.56 9.16
CA ARG A 244 8.20 28.75 10.59
C ARG A 244 7.21 27.99 11.48
N VAL A 245 7.41 26.68 11.60
CA VAL A 245 6.51 25.78 12.34
C VAL A 245 6.29 26.22 13.80
N ALA A 246 7.32 26.75 14.46
CA ALA A 246 7.22 27.24 15.84
C ALA A 246 6.33 28.47 16.03
N GLU A 247 6.05 29.24 14.97
CA GLU A 247 5.12 30.39 15.00
C GLU A 247 3.67 29.97 14.71
N GLY A 248 3.44 28.70 14.33
CA GLY A 248 2.12 28.15 14.13
C GLY A 248 1.34 27.99 15.42
N GLN A 249 0.02 27.92 15.30
CA GLN A 249 -0.88 27.66 16.42
C GLN A 249 -0.94 26.15 16.67
N GLU A 250 -0.38 25.70 17.80
CA GLU A 250 -0.44 24.29 18.19
C GLU A 250 -1.85 23.92 18.68
N THR A 251 -2.63 23.32 17.79
CA THR A 251 -4.02 22.90 18.04
C THR A 251 -4.09 21.58 18.79
N CYS A 252 -3.09 20.71 18.59
CA CYS A 252 -2.93 19.47 19.31
C CYS A 252 -1.45 19.24 19.63
N PRO A 253 -1.08 19.14 20.93
CA PRO A 253 0.31 19.02 21.32
C PRO A 253 0.91 17.68 20.89
N TYR A 254 2.21 17.68 20.58
CA TYR A 254 2.93 16.48 20.19
C TYR A 254 2.76 15.36 21.22
N LEU A 255 2.34 14.19 20.76
CA LEU A 255 2.29 12.96 21.53
C LEU A 255 3.20 11.93 20.85
N PRO A 256 4.19 11.36 21.55
CA PRO A 256 5.07 10.35 20.97
C PRO A 256 4.28 9.14 20.46
N PRO A 257 4.80 8.40 19.47
CA PRO A 257 4.16 7.19 18.99
C PRO A 257 4.14 6.10 20.10
N PHE A 258 3.02 5.40 20.25
CA PHE A 258 2.85 4.32 21.24
C PHE A 258 2.30 3.02 20.61
N PRO A 259 2.98 2.44 19.60
CA PRO A 259 2.54 1.16 19.02
C PRO A 259 2.49 0.07 20.10
N ALA A 260 1.35 -0.62 20.22
CA ALA A 260 1.15 -1.63 21.26
C ALA A 260 2.07 -2.85 21.07
N ARG A 261 2.40 -3.55 22.16
CA ARG A 261 3.26 -4.73 22.05
C ARG A 261 2.55 -5.84 21.28
N GLY A 262 3.16 -6.32 20.20
CA GLY A 262 2.63 -7.42 19.39
C GLY A 262 1.54 -7.03 18.38
N SER A 263 1.24 -5.73 18.20
CA SER A 263 0.32 -5.26 17.15
C SER A 263 0.97 -5.16 15.76
N GLY A 264 2.31 -5.15 15.69
CA GLY A 264 3.07 -5.12 14.43
C GLY A 264 3.66 -3.75 14.12
N PHE A 265 3.76 -3.42 12.83
CA PHE A 265 4.27 -2.13 12.35
C PHE A 265 3.12 -1.16 12.11
N HIS A 266 3.23 0.04 12.68
CA HIS A 266 2.22 1.08 12.54
C HIS A 266 2.74 2.16 11.60
N ARG A 267 1.87 2.65 10.72
CA ARG A 267 2.19 3.73 9.76
C ARG A 267 1.82 5.09 10.36
N PHE A 268 2.81 5.97 10.44
CA PHE A 268 2.64 7.35 10.87
C PHE A 268 2.82 8.28 9.67
N ALA A 269 1.82 9.11 9.39
CA ALA A 269 1.81 10.00 8.24
C ALA A 269 1.88 11.47 8.66
N PHE A 270 2.87 12.18 8.15
CA PHE A 270 2.92 13.64 8.14
C PHE A 270 2.25 14.16 6.87
N LEU A 271 1.18 14.93 7.06
CA LEU A 271 0.45 15.62 6.02
C LEU A 271 0.72 17.12 6.13
N LEU A 272 1.14 17.71 5.03
CA LEU A 272 1.30 19.15 4.91
C LEU A 272 0.20 19.69 3.98
N PHE A 273 -0.62 20.57 4.51
CA PHE A 273 -1.65 21.25 3.75
C PHE A 273 -1.30 22.71 3.52
N LYS A 274 -1.53 23.21 2.31
CA LYS A 274 -1.46 24.62 1.95
C LYS A 274 -2.83 25.26 2.24
N GLN A 275 -2.84 26.36 2.98
CA GLN A 275 -4.03 27.15 3.22
C GLN A 275 -4.07 28.37 2.30
N ASP A 276 -5.24 28.66 1.74
CA ASP A 276 -5.44 29.87 0.92
C ASP A 276 -5.74 31.10 1.78
N LYS A 277 -6.31 30.90 2.98
CA LYS A 277 -6.68 31.93 3.95
C LYS A 277 -6.49 31.39 5.37
N PRO A 278 -6.33 32.27 6.38
CA PRO A 278 -6.36 31.84 7.77
C PRO A 278 -7.68 31.14 8.10
N ILE A 279 -7.60 29.99 8.74
CA ILE A 279 -8.76 29.16 9.12
C ILE A 279 -8.87 29.16 10.64
N ASP A 280 -10.10 29.24 11.15
CA ASP A 280 -10.38 29.02 12.56
C ASP A 280 -10.54 27.52 12.86
N PHE A 281 -9.66 26.97 13.70
CA PHE A 281 -9.66 25.58 14.14
C PHE A 281 -10.18 25.41 15.58
N SER A 282 -10.94 26.38 16.10
CA SER A 282 -11.51 26.34 17.45
C SER A 282 -12.31 25.06 17.74
N GLY A 283 -12.99 24.49 16.75
CA GLY A 283 -13.75 23.23 16.87
C GLY A 283 -12.89 21.96 16.97
N ASP A 284 -11.65 21.99 16.47
CA ASP A 284 -10.72 20.85 16.47
C ASP A 284 -9.59 21.03 17.49
N ALA A 285 -9.64 22.12 18.27
CA ALA A 285 -8.72 22.43 19.34
C ALA A 285 -8.80 21.42 20.47
N ARG A 286 -7.64 20.99 20.95
CA ARG A 286 -7.50 20.03 22.06
C ARG A 286 -6.77 20.69 23.22
N PRO A 287 -7.02 20.23 24.46
CA PRO A 287 -6.33 20.78 25.62
C PRO A 287 -4.82 20.50 25.55
N SER A 288 -4.02 21.39 26.11
CA SER A 288 -2.57 21.22 26.24
C SER A 288 -2.21 21.03 27.72
N PRO A 289 -1.76 19.84 28.17
CA PRO A 289 -1.56 18.59 27.42
C PRO A 289 -2.83 17.76 27.21
N CYS A 290 -2.91 17.00 26.11
CA CYS A 290 -4.01 16.07 25.83
C CYS A 290 -3.51 14.62 25.90
N TYR A 291 -3.78 13.93 27.01
CA TYR A 291 -3.48 12.50 27.19
C TYR A 291 -4.71 11.59 27.09
N GLN A 292 -5.88 12.16 26.83
CA GLN A 292 -7.12 11.40 26.69
C GLN A 292 -7.26 10.85 25.27
N LEU A 293 -7.20 9.53 25.11
CA LEU A 293 -7.26 8.86 23.80
C LEU A 293 -8.55 9.16 23.03
N ALA A 294 -9.69 9.31 23.72
CA ALA A 294 -10.96 9.66 23.09
C ALA A 294 -10.92 11.04 22.39
N GLN A 295 -10.18 12.00 22.94
CA GLN A 295 -9.99 13.32 22.31
C GLN A 295 -8.96 13.27 21.19
N ARG A 296 -7.99 12.34 21.27
CA ARG A 296 -6.99 12.08 20.24
C ARG A 296 -7.56 11.32 19.04
N THR A 297 -8.73 10.71 19.19
CA THR A 297 -9.45 10.03 18.12
C THR A 297 -9.74 11.04 17.01
N PHE A 298 -9.42 10.68 15.78
CA PHE A 298 -9.45 11.59 14.65
C PHE A 298 -9.74 10.84 13.34
N HIS A 299 -10.41 11.52 12.42
CA HIS A 299 -10.63 11.03 11.06
C HIS A 299 -10.13 12.10 10.09
N THR A 300 -9.06 11.80 9.35
CA THR A 300 -8.43 12.76 8.45
C THR A 300 -9.37 13.17 7.32
N PHE A 301 -10.18 12.23 6.81
CA PHE A 301 -11.14 12.49 5.75
C PHE A 301 -12.18 13.56 6.15
N ASP A 302 -12.78 13.42 7.33
CA ASP A 302 -13.81 14.36 7.79
C ASP A 302 -13.23 15.74 8.10
N PHE A 303 -12.02 15.78 8.68
CA PHE A 303 -11.29 17.02 8.88
C PHE A 303 -11.03 17.74 7.56
N TYR A 304 -10.46 17.05 6.58
CA TYR A 304 -10.18 17.64 5.28
C TYR A 304 -11.47 18.10 4.57
N LYS A 305 -12.53 17.29 4.62
CA LYS A 305 -13.82 17.61 3.98
C LYS A 305 -14.47 18.88 4.54
N LYS A 306 -14.31 19.18 5.83
CA LYS A 306 -14.80 20.44 6.44
C LYS A 306 -14.04 21.67 5.93
N HIS A 307 -12.75 21.50 5.61
CA HIS A 307 -11.84 22.62 5.30
C HIS A 307 -11.35 22.64 3.85
N GLN A 308 -11.84 21.75 2.98
CA GLN A 308 -11.36 21.57 1.60
C GLN A 308 -11.44 22.84 0.74
N ASP A 309 -12.37 23.75 1.04
CA ASP A 309 -12.56 24.99 0.28
C ASP A 309 -11.42 26.00 0.52
N ALA A 310 -10.68 25.86 1.62
CA ALA A 310 -9.61 26.76 2.03
C ALA A 310 -8.25 26.05 2.23
N MET A 311 -8.21 24.72 2.08
CA MET A 311 -7.07 23.88 2.39
C MET A 311 -6.84 22.83 1.31
N THR A 312 -5.60 22.67 0.85
CA THR A 312 -5.21 21.69 -0.19
C THR A 312 -4.00 20.87 0.25
N PRO A 313 -4.02 19.52 0.15
CA PRO A 313 -2.86 18.69 0.46
C PRO A 313 -1.71 18.96 -0.52
N ALA A 314 -0.52 19.17 0.03
CA ALA A 314 0.63 19.66 -0.71
C ALA A 314 1.89 18.81 -0.49
N GLY A 315 2.10 18.31 0.72
CA GLY A 315 3.26 17.50 1.10
C GLY A 315 2.86 16.24 1.87
N LEU A 316 3.70 15.21 1.75
CA LEU A 316 3.52 13.92 2.41
C LEU A 316 4.88 13.35 2.79
N ALA A 317 5.02 12.93 4.03
CA ALA A 317 6.11 12.08 4.52
C ALA A 317 5.51 11.06 5.50
N PHE A 318 6.09 9.87 5.61
CA PHE A 318 5.59 8.87 6.55
C PHE A 318 6.68 7.89 6.95
N PHE A 319 6.53 7.28 8.12
CA PHE A 319 7.44 6.27 8.65
C PHE A 319 6.67 5.09 9.24
N GLN A 320 7.39 4.00 9.48
CA GLN A 320 6.89 2.84 10.19
C GLN A 320 7.47 2.82 11.60
N CYS A 321 6.66 2.47 12.58
CA CYS A 321 7.06 2.39 13.97
C CYS A 321 6.68 1.03 14.56
N ARG A 322 7.56 0.49 15.40
CA ARG A 322 7.34 -0.74 16.16
C ARG A 322 7.41 -0.46 17.66
N TRP A 323 6.85 -1.36 18.45
CA TRP A 323 6.98 -1.30 19.90
C TRP A 323 8.46 -1.34 20.35
N ASP A 324 8.78 -0.54 21.35
CA ASP A 324 10.03 -0.56 22.10
C ASP A 324 9.75 -0.35 23.61
N ASP A 325 10.80 -0.38 24.43
CA ASP A 325 10.65 -0.24 25.89
C ASP A 325 10.12 1.15 26.31
N SER A 326 10.35 2.19 25.50
CA SER A 326 9.88 3.56 25.78
C SER A 326 8.36 3.68 25.75
N VAL A 327 7.68 2.83 24.95
CA VAL A 327 6.22 2.79 24.88
C VAL A 327 5.58 2.42 26.22
N THR A 328 6.23 1.56 26.99
CA THR A 328 5.76 1.17 28.34
C THR A 328 5.67 2.39 29.25
N HIS A 329 6.65 3.28 29.15
CA HIS A 329 6.66 4.55 29.90
C HIS A 329 5.53 5.48 29.45
N ILE A 330 5.23 5.55 28.15
CA ILE A 330 4.13 6.36 27.62
C ILE A 330 2.78 5.89 28.20
N PHE A 331 2.49 4.59 28.18
CA PHE A 331 1.22 4.07 28.72
C PHE A 331 1.07 4.33 30.21
N HIS A 332 2.12 4.10 31.01
CA HIS A 332 2.03 4.22 32.46
C HIS A 332 2.13 5.67 32.97
N GLN A 333 2.97 6.52 32.36
CA GLN A 333 3.21 7.87 32.89
C GLN A 333 2.40 8.94 32.18
N LEU A 334 2.28 8.88 30.85
CA LEU A 334 1.57 9.91 30.08
C LEU A 334 0.08 9.60 30.02
N LEU A 335 -0.28 8.36 29.66
CA LEU A 335 -1.68 7.95 29.44
C LEU A 335 -2.38 7.41 30.71
N ASP A 336 -1.64 7.20 31.80
CA ASP A 336 -2.12 6.63 33.09
C ASP A 336 -2.99 5.38 32.90
N MET A 337 -2.51 4.46 32.06
CA MET A 337 -3.23 3.23 31.71
C MET A 337 -2.31 2.00 31.69
N ARG A 338 -2.94 0.82 31.67
CA ARG A 338 -2.21 -0.45 31.52
C ARG A 338 -1.85 -0.65 30.06
N GLU A 339 -0.62 -1.10 29.83
CA GLU A 339 -0.13 -1.44 28.50
C GLU A 339 -0.89 -2.65 27.93
N PRO A 340 -1.57 -2.51 26.77
CA PRO A 340 -2.17 -3.64 26.08
C PRO A 340 -1.11 -4.45 25.34
N VAL A 341 -1.21 -5.78 25.42
CA VAL A 341 -0.31 -6.73 24.76
C VAL A 341 -1.13 -7.65 23.87
N PHE A 342 -0.78 -7.68 22.59
CA PHE A 342 -1.43 -8.47 21.56
C PHE A 342 -0.54 -9.65 21.15
N GLU A 343 -1.19 -10.73 20.71
CA GLU A 343 -0.51 -11.91 20.17
C GLU A 343 -1.19 -12.35 18.87
N PHE A 344 -0.38 -12.72 17.87
CA PHE A 344 -0.90 -13.24 16.62
C PHE A 344 -1.32 -14.71 16.76
N VAL A 345 -2.62 -14.94 16.97
CA VAL A 345 -3.19 -16.28 17.05
C VAL A 345 -3.58 -16.77 15.65
N ARG A 346 -2.99 -17.90 15.22
CA ARG A 346 -3.35 -18.53 13.93
C ARG A 346 -4.70 -19.27 14.03
N PRO A 347 -5.46 -19.38 12.92
CA PRO A 347 -6.64 -20.22 12.88
C PRO A 347 -6.32 -21.65 13.33
N PRO A 348 -7.21 -22.30 14.10
CA PRO A 348 -6.99 -23.67 14.54
C PRO A 348 -6.88 -24.61 13.33
N PRO A 349 -6.05 -25.66 13.43
CA PRO A 349 -5.89 -26.61 12.34
C PRO A 349 -7.23 -27.27 12.00
N TYR A 350 -7.54 -27.37 10.69
CA TYR A 350 -8.73 -28.05 10.25
C TYR A 350 -8.61 -29.56 10.49
N HIS A 351 -9.60 -30.11 11.20
CA HIS A 351 -9.79 -31.54 11.34
C HIS A 351 -11.16 -31.94 10.78
N PRO A 352 -11.25 -32.94 9.88
CA PRO A 352 -12.54 -33.43 9.42
C PRO A 352 -13.31 -34.05 10.59
N LYS A 353 -14.65 -34.17 10.46
CA LYS A 353 -15.47 -34.81 11.50
C LYS A 353 -14.93 -36.20 11.85
N GLN A 354 -14.75 -36.46 13.14
CA GLN A 354 -14.23 -37.75 13.62
C GLN A 354 -15.18 -38.87 13.21
N LYS A 355 -14.64 -39.95 12.63
CA LYS A 355 -15.38 -41.15 12.27
C LYS A 355 -15.17 -42.20 13.36
N CYS A 356 -16.24 -42.89 13.74
CA CYS A 356 -16.19 -43.99 14.70
C CYS A 356 -15.22 -45.09 14.22
N PHE A 357 -15.23 -45.41 12.92
CA PHE A 357 -14.33 -46.38 12.30
C PHE A 357 -13.43 -45.69 11.25
N PRO A 358 -12.25 -45.19 11.65
CA PRO A 358 -11.34 -44.50 10.73
C PRO A 358 -10.54 -45.50 9.88
N HIS A 359 -11.24 -46.16 8.95
CA HIS A 359 -10.65 -47.17 8.07
C HIS A 359 -9.42 -46.62 7.31
N ARG A 360 -8.31 -47.37 7.33
CA ARG A 360 -7.01 -47.04 6.73
C ARG A 360 -6.33 -45.77 7.28
N GLN A 361 -6.76 -45.26 8.43
CA GLN A 361 -6.05 -44.18 9.11
C GLN A 361 -4.96 -44.74 10.05
N PRO A 362 -3.85 -44.01 10.25
CA PRO A 362 -2.84 -44.39 11.22
C PRO A 362 -3.33 -44.23 12.67
N LEU A 363 -2.69 -44.89 13.63
CA LEU A 363 -3.07 -44.84 15.06
C LEU A 363 -3.12 -43.40 15.61
N ARG A 364 -2.16 -42.55 15.19
CA ARG A 364 -2.11 -41.11 15.53
C ARG A 364 -3.32 -40.28 15.08
N TYR A 365 -4.26 -40.89 14.36
CA TYR A 365 -5.56 -40.28 14.04
C TYR A 365 -6.33 -39.91 15.30
N LEU A 366 -6.29 -40.75 16.34
CA LEU A 366 -7.00 -40.50 17.60
C LEU A 366 -6.42 -39.29 18.35
N ASP A 367 -5.12 -39.05 18.22
CA ASP A 367 -4.43 -37.92 18.86
C ASP A 367 -4.91 -36.57 18.31
N ARG A 368 -5.38 -36.51 17.06
CA ARG A 368 -5.91 -35.27 16.45
C ARG A 368 -7.15 -34.73 17.17
N TYR A 369 -7.88 -35.61 17.86
CA TYR A 369 -9.10 -35.27 18.59
C TYR A 369 -8.90 -35.39 20.11
N ARG A 370 -7.68 -35.69 20.55
CA ARG A 370 -7.35 -35.81 21.97
C ARG A 370 -7.03 -34.41 22.50
N VAL A 371 -7.72 -34.01 23.58
CA VAL A 371 -7.56 -32.68 24.20
C VAL A 371 -6.38 -32.64 25.17
N SER A 372 -6.17 -33.68 25.98
CA SER A 372 -5.07 -33.77 26.94
C SER A 372 -4.10 -34.88 26.58
N GLN A 373 -2.81 -34.70 26.88
CA GLN A 373 -1.79 -35.75 26.74
C GLN A 373 -1.74 -36.68 27.96
N GLU A 374 -2.39 -36.31 29.06
CA GLU A 374 -2.39 -37.09 30.30
C GLU A 374 -3.34 -38.30 30.23
N PRO A 375 -3.02 -39.41 30.92
CA PRO A 375 -3.89 -40.57 30.96
C PRO A 375 -5.17 -40.28 31.75
N THR A 376 -6.30 -40.80 31.27
CA THR A 376 -7.60 -40.63 31.92
C THR A 376 -8.09 -41.98 32.47
N TYR A 377 -8.52 -41.98 33.74
CA TYR A 377 -9.00 -43.17 34.45
C TYR A 377 -10.52 -43.17 34.70
N GLY A 378 -11.24 -42.10 34.33
CA GLY A 378 -12.71 -42.08 34.41
C GLY A 378 -13.23 -42.35 35.83
N ILE A 379 -13.96 -43.46 35.99
CA ILE A 379 -14.62 -43.86 37.25
C ILE A 379 -13.78 -44.79 38.15
N TYR A 380 -12.57 -45.16 37.72
CA TYR A 380 -11.70 -46.10 38.44
C TYR A 380 -11.03 -45.50 39.66
#